data_AF-A0A7L3NRP9-F1
#
_entry.id   AF-A0A7L3NRP9-F1
#
_cell.length_a   1.000
_cell.length_b   1.000
_cell.length_c   1.000
_cell.angle_alpha   90.00
_cell.angle_beta   90.00
_cell.angle_gamma   90.00
#
_symmetry.space_group_name_H-M   'P 1'
#
loop_
_entity.id
_entity.type
_entity.pdbx_description
1 polymer ?
#
loop_
_entity_poly.entity_id
_entity_poly.type
_entity_poly.pdbx_seq_one_letter_code
_entity_poly.pdbx_strand_id
1 'polypeptide(L)'
;LPPVFLLLTALELSWSLSDEEKKIILDGHNQYRSQVSPPAMDMLKMTWDTELEAFAQAYAEKCIWDHNKERGRRGENLFAMAPILDLEFAVEDWNAEEKYYNFSTATCVPGQMCGHYTQVVWASTHQIGCGSKFCEKIDGLDTEDMYLLVCNYYPPGNMKGRKPYREGPSCSQCPQGRVCVNSLCEAEVGTGEPVSPFTTEDPTLLESMGTAFSPKPVPETNKDMDQPTAGAPGTCLGLSLFLLPSVILVSLLL
;
A
#
# COMPACT_ATOMS: atom_id res chain seq x y z
N LEU A 1 -47.37 16.56 25.31
CA LEU A 1 -45.90 16.45 25.44
C LEU A 1 -45.43 15.44 24.40
N PRO A 2 -44.71 15.85 23.35
CA PRO A 2 -44.25 14.92 22.33
C PRO A 2 -43.05 14.09 22.84
N PRO A 3 -42.85 12.87 22.33
CA PRO A 3 -41.74 12.04 22.74
C PRO A 3 -40.44 12.60 22.15
N VAL A 4 -39.48 12.87 23.02
CA VAL A 4 -38.12 13.27 22.65
C VAL A 4 -37.45 12.07 21.99
N PHE A 5 -37.17 12.18 20.70
CA PHE A 5 -36.28 11.25 19.98
C PHE A 5 -34.87 11.43 20.52
N LEU A 6 -34.43 10.48 21.34
CA LEU A 6 -33.04 10.37 21.80
C LEU A 6 -32.23 9.83 20.62
N LEU A 7 -31.60 10.72 19.85
CA LEU A 7 -30.56 10.34 18.90
C LEU A 7 -29.36 9.84 19.70
N LEU A 8 -29.26 8.52 19.88
CA LEU A 8 -28.01 7.86 20.25
C LEU A 8 -27.07 8.02 19.05
N THR A 9 -26.24 9.06 19.06
CA THR A 9 -25.03 9.06 18.25
C THR A 9 -24.13 8.00 18.85
N ALA A 10 -24.12 6.81 18.25
CA ALA A 10 -23.08 5.83 18.50
C ALA A 10 -21.76 6.53 18.18
N LEU A 11 -21.01 6.88 19.22
CA LEU A 11 -19.60 7.17 19.08
C LEU A 11 -18.98 5.81 18.78
N GLU A 12 -18.96 5.43 17.51
CA GLU A 12 -18.11 4.33 17.08
C GLU A 12 -16.71 4.77 17.48
N LEU A 13 -16.15 4.16 18.53
CA LEU A 13 -14.70 4.16 18.66
C LEU A 13 -14.23 3.67 17.30
N SER A 14 -13.53 4.50 16.55
CA SER A 14 -13.09 4.12 15.22
C SER A 14 -11.89 3.21 15.39
N TRP A 15 -12.01 1.95 14.97
CA TRP A 15 -10.90 0.98 14.97
C TRP A 15 -10.00 1.20 13.74
N SER A 16 -10.21 2.33 13.04
CA SER A 16 -9.39 2.82 11.93
C SER A 16 -8.21 3.62 12.47
N LEU A 17 -7.13 3.60 11.70
CA LEU A 17 -5.98 4.48 11.91
C LEU A 17 -6.42 5.96 11.96
N SER A 18 -5.87 6.73 12.88
CA SER A 18 -5.97 8.19 12.92
C SER A 18 -5.22 8.85 11.75
N ASP A 19 -5.51 10.12 11.46
CA ASP A 19 -4.82 10.84 10.38
C ASP A 19 -3.32 10.97 10.65
N GLU A 20 -2.91 11.09 11.91
CA GLU A 20 -1.50 11.09 12.32
C GLU A 20 -0.83 9.73 12.04
N GLU A 21 -1.50 8.63 12.34
CA GLU A 21 -1.02 7.26 12.06
C GLU A 21 -0.91 6.99 10.56
N LYS A 22 -1.92 7.39 9.77
CA LYS A 22 -1.87 7.32 8.30
C LYS A 22 -0.68 8.11 7.76
N LYS A 23 -0.41 9.28 8.35
CA LYS A 23 0.71 10.13 7.98
C LYS A 23 2.06 9.47 8.28
N ILE A 24 2.22 8.81 9.43
CA ILE A 24 3.44 8.05 9.76
C ILE A 24 3.73 7.02 8.66
N ILE A 25 2.72 6.24 8.28
CA ILE A 25 2.87 5.21 7.25
C ILE A 25 3.24 5.83 5.91
N LEU A 26 2.47 6.83 5.46
CA LEU A 26 2.65 7.45 4.15
C LEU A 26 4.00 8.18 4.02
N ASP A 27 4.38 8.93 5.05
CA ASP A 27 5.64 9.68 5.08
C ASP A 27 6.82 8.72 5.13
N GLY A 28 6.76 7.65 5.94
CA GLY A 28 7.80 6.63 6.00
C GLY A 28 8.02 5.95 4.65
N HIS A 29 6.94 5.59 3.95
CA HIS A 29 7.03 5.05 2.58
C HIS A 29 7.72 6.04 1.63
N ASN A 30 7.27 7.30 1.61
CA ASN A 30 7.87 8.32 0.73
C ASN A 30 9.33 8.62 1.09
N GLN A 31 9.69 8.59 2.38
CA GLN A 31 11.07 8.73 2.84
C GLN A 31 11.95 7.62 2.26
N TYR A 32 11.60 6.36 2.45
CA TYR A 32 12.40 5.25 1.92
C TYR A 32 12.47 5.25 0.39
N ARG A 33 11.35 5.57 -0.28
CA ARG A 33 11.31 5.72 -1.74
C ARG A 33 12.26 6.81 -2.26
N SER A 34 12.44 7.90 -1.51
CA SER A 34 13.33 9.00 -1.88
C SER A 34 14.83 8.70 -1.67
N GLN A 35 15.14 7.65 -0.91
CA GLN A 35 16.49 7.32 -0.43
C GLN A 35 17.05 6.03 -1.03
N VAL A 36 16.35 5.40 -1.97
CA VAL A 36 16.77 4.13 -2.57
C VAL A 36 18.16 4.18 -3.18
N SER A 37 18.89 3.07 -3.04
CA SER A 37 20.20 2.87 -3.64
C SER A 37 20.22 1.56 -4.44
N PRO A 38 20.49 1.59 -5.76
CA PRO A 38 20.86 2.78 -6.55
C PRO A 38 19.69 3.76 -6.75
N PRO A 39 19.94 5.03 -7.12
CA PRO A 39 18.88 6.02 -7.32
C PRO A 39 17.87 5.60 -8.39
N ALA A 40 16.61 5.98 -8.20
CA ALA A 40 15.51 5.64 -9.09
C ALA A 40 15.13 6.82 -10.00
N MET A 41 15.12 6.60 -11.32
CA MET A 41 14.82 7.66 -12.28
C MET A 41 13.34 8.05 -12.36
N ASP A 42 12.43 7.18 -11.94
CA ASP A 42 10.98 7.26 -12.18
C ASP A 42 10.12 6.96 -10.93
N MET A 43 10.69 7.07 -9.73
CA MET A 43 9.99 6.77 -8.47
C MET A 43 8.80 7.73 -8.25
N LEU A 44 7.58 7.22 -8.29
CA LEU A 44 6.40 8.05 -8.02
C LEU A 44 6.28 8.37 -6.52
N LYS A 45 5.88 9.60 -6.19
CA LYS A 45 5.42 9.91 -4.82
C LYS A 45 4.12 9.15 -4.55
N MET A 46 4.04 8.48 -3.41
CA MET A 46 2.82 7.81 -2.93
C MET A 46 1.86 8.81 -2.30
N THR A 47 0.57 8.57 -2.48
CA THR A 47 -0.54 9.26 -1.82
C THR A 47 -1.42 8.24 -1.09
N TRP A 48 -2.14 8.69 -0.06
CA TRP A 48 -3.13 7.86 0.61
C TRP A 48 -4.36 7.66 -0.28
N ASP A 49 -4.93 6.46 -0.26
CA ASP A 49 -6.17 6.10 -0.95
C ASP A 49 -7.17 5.48 0.03
N THR A 50 -8.35 6.09 0.14
CA THR A 50 -9.37 5.70 1.12
C THR A 50 -10.12 4.43 0.75
N GLU A 51 -10.16 4.04 -0.53
CA GLU A 51 -10.73 2.76 -0.95
C GLU A 51 -9.79 1.60 -0.61
N LEU A 52 -8.47 1.80 -0.77
CA LEU A 52 -7.46 0.85 -0.31
C LEU A 52 -7.46 0.72 1.22
N GLU A 53 -7.62 1.83 1.95
CA GLU A 53 -7.76 1.83 3.42
C GLU A 53 -8.95 0.98 3.86
N ALA A 54 -10.14 1.25 3.31
CA ALA A 54 -11.35 0.52 3.66
C ALA A 54 -11.21 -0.99 3.34
N PHE A 55 -10.57 -1.32 2.22
CA PHE A 55 -10.32 -2.71 1.82
C PHE A 55 -9.34 -3.41 2.78
N ALA A 56 -8.25 -2.73 3.15
CA ALA A 56 -7.26 -3.25 4.07
C ALA A 56 -7.83 -3.43 5.49
N GLN A 57 -8.60 -2.45 5.98
CA GLN A 57 -9.28 -2.54 7.28
C GLN A 57 -10.22 -3.74 7.30
N ALA A 58 -11.07 -3.91 6.29
CA ALA A 58 -11.99 -5.04 6.21
C ALA A 58 -11.27 -6.41 6.23
N TYR A 59 -10.02 -6.48 5.77
CA TYR A 59 -9.21 -7.68 5.86
C TYR A 59 -8.55 -7.85 7.23
N ALA A 60 -8.02 -6.77 7.82
CA ALA A 60 -7.45 -6.78 9.16
C ALA A 60 -8.47 -7.24 10.22
N GLU A 61 -9.75 -6.88 10.07
CA GLU A 61 -10.86 -7.35 10.91
C GLU A 61 -11.00 -8.88 10.99
N LYS A 62 -10.46 -9.61 10.00
CA LYS A 62 -10.54 -11.08 9.97
C LYS A 62 -9.50 -11.74 10.87
N CYS A 63 -8.46 -11.02 11.31
CA CYS A 63 -7.37 -11.56 12.13
C CYS A 63 -6.73 -12.83 11.52
N ILE A 64 -6.35 -12.78 10.24
CA ILE A 64 -5.72 -13.90 9.52
C ILE A 64 -4.31 -13.52 9.08
N TRP A 65 -3.31 -14.33 9.42
CA TRP A 65 -1.93 -14.21 8.95
C TRP A 65 -1.70 -14.94 7.62
N ASP A 66 -2.37 -14.46 6.57
CA ASP A 66 -2.15 -14.86 5.18
C ASP A 66 -2.55 -13.69 4.28
N HIS A 67 -1.99 -13.63 3.08
CA HIS A 67 -2.37 -12.62 2.11
C HIS A 67 -3.82 -12.78 1.64
N ASN A 68 -4.54 -11.67 1.47
CA ASN A 68 -5.94 -11.69 1.04
C ASN A 68 -6.07 -12.24 -0.38
N LYS A 69 -6.62 -13.45 -0.52
CA LYS A 69 -6.81 -14.13 -1.82
C LYS A 69 -7.79 -13.40 -2.75
N GLU A 70 -8.62 -12.51 -2.21
CA GLU A 70 -9.62 -11.73 -2.92
C GLU A 70 -9.17 -10.28 -3.18
N ARG A 71 -7.89 -9.93 -2.93
CA ARG A 71 -7.36 -8.56 -3.12
C ARG A 71 -7.36 -8.06 -4.57
N GLY A 72 -7.60 -8.94 -5.54
CA GLY A 72 -7.59 -8.62 -6.96
C GLY A 72 -6.22 -8.11 -7.39
N ARG A 73 -6.19 -6.98 -8.12
CA ARG A 73 -4.95 -6.37 -8.61
C ARG A 73 -4.34 -5.35 -7.64
N ARG A 74 -4.36 -5.65 -6.34
CA ARG A 74 -3.70 -4.84 -5.31
C ARG A 74 -2.45 -5.55 -4.80
N GLY A 75 -1.40 -4.80 -4.55
CA GLY A 75 -0.28 -5.25 -3.73
C GLY A 75 -0.70 -5.32 -2.26
N GLU A 76 0.09 -5.99 -1.44
CA GLU A 76 -0.24 -6.16 -0.03
C GLU A 76 1.01 -6.45 0.80
N ASN A 77 1.16 -5.74 1.91
CA ASN A 77 2.10 -6.06 2.99
C ASN A 77 1.31 -6.28 4.28
N LEU A 78 1.71 -7.28 5.06
CA LEU A 78 1.17 -7.57 6.39
C LEU A 78 2.27 -7.36 7.43
N PHE A 79 1.87 -6.92 8.61
CA PHE A 79 2.75 -6.80 9.76
C PHE A 79 1.96 -7.13 11.02
N ALA A 80 2.59 -7.83 11.96
CA ALA A 80 1.95 -8.16 13.23
C ALA A 80 2.93 -7.93 14.39
N MET A 81 2.47 -7.26 15.43
CA MET A 81 3.28 -7.03 16.62
C MET A 81 2.45 -6.93 17.90
N ALA A 82 3.14 -7.12 19.02
CA ALA A 82 2.63 -6.93 20.38
C ALA A 82 3.72 -6.24 21.23
N PRO A 83 3.36 -5.55 22.32
CA PRO A 83 1.99 -5.32 22.80
C PRO A 83 1.31 -4.08 22.18
N ILE A 84 2.06 -3.22 21.50
CA ILE A 84 1.58 -1.94 20.94
C ILE A 84 1.94 -1.90 19.47
N LEU A 85 1.05 -1.40 18.62
CA LEU A 85 1.36 -1.16 17.22
C LEU A 85 2.25 0.08 17.04
N ASP A 86 3.50 -0.14 16.68
CA ASP A 86 4.48 0.87 16.27
C ASP A 86 4.54 0.90 14.73
N LEU A 87 3.90 1.91 14.16
CA LEU A 87 3.78 2.07 12.71
C LEU A 87 5.08 2.52 12.04
N GLU A 88 5.93 3.27 12.76
CA GLU A 88 7.24 3.66 12.23
C GLU A 88 8.11 2.41 12.08
N PHE A 89 8.13 1.58 13.13
CA PHE A 89 8.84 0.31 13.09
C PHE A 89 8.28 -0.65 12.04
N ALA A 90 6.97 -0.72 11.84
CA ALA A 90 6.37 -1.58 10.81
C ALA A 90 6.87 -1.25 9.40
N VAL A 91 6.93 0.04 9.05
CA VAL A 91 7.43 0.48 7.74
C VAL A 91 8.94 0.32 7.64
N GLU A 92 9.67 0.58 8.74
CA GLU A 92 11.11 0.32 8.83
C GLU A 92 11.44 -1.16 8.60
N ASP A 93 10.75 -2.08 9.27
CA ASP A 93 10.98 -3.53 9.18
C ASP A 93 10.74 -4.05 7.76
N TRP A 94 9.64 -3.63 7.12
CA TRP A 94 9.40 -3.92 5.71
C TRP A 94 10.52 -3.40 4.81
N ASN A 95 11.00 -2.18 5.03
CA ASN A 95 12.09 -1.62 4.23
C ASN A 95 13.45 -2.28 4.54
N ALA A 96 13.68 -2.71 5.78
CA ALA A 96 14.95 -3.29 6.23
C ALA A 96 15.28 -4.62 5.55
N GLU A 97 14.31 -5.25 4.88
CA GLU A 97 14.54 -6.38 3.97
C GLU A 97 15.49 -6.03 2.80
N GLU A 98 15.70 -4.74 2.50
CA GLU A 98 16.68 -4.24 1.51
C GLU A 98 18.05 -4.92 1.66
N LYS A 99 18.50 -5.15 2.90
CA LYS A 99 19.80 -5.78 3.19
C LYS A 99 19.96 -7.19 2.60
N TYR A 100 18.84 -7.85 2.25
CA TYR A 100 18.80 -9.17 1.63
C TYR A 100 18.49 -9.12 0.13
N TYR A 101 18.21 -7.95 -0.43
CA TYR A 101 17.84 -7.80 -1.83
C TYR A 101 19.03 -7.39 -2.69
N ASN A 102 19.33 -8.18 -3.73
CA ASN A 102 20.32 -7.79 -4.74
C ASN A 102 19.62 -7.11 -5.92
N PHE A 103 19.76 -5.79 -6.00
CA PHE A 103 19.15 -4.99 -7.06
C PHE A 103 19.68 -5.32 -8.47
N SER A 104 20.96 -5.67 -8.59
CA SER A 104 21.58 -5.97 -9.90
C SER A 104 20.95 -7.20 -10.54
N THR A 105 20.78 -8.27 -9.76
CA THR A 105 20.22 -9.56 -10.21
C THR A 105 18.71 -9.65 -10.04
N ALA A 106 18.08 -8.71 -9.34
CA ALA A 106 16.65 -8.75 -8.97
C ALA A 106 16.29 -10.01 -8.17
N THR A 107 17.13 -10.39 -7.21
CA THR A 107 16.97 -11.61 -6.40
C THR A 107 17.06 -11.32 -4.92
N CYS A 108 16.28 -12.05 -4.13
CA CYS A 108 16.40 -12.10 -2.68
C CYS A 108 17.41 -13.19 -2.26
N VAL A 109 18.13 -12.97 -1.16
CA VAL A 109 18.95 -14.01 -0.53
C VAL A 109 18.08 -15.24 -0.21
N PRO A 110 18.52 -16.47 -0.52
CA PRO A 110 17.74 -17.67 -0.23
C PRO A 110 17.32 -17.78 1.24
N GLY A 111 16.04 -18.04 1.48
CA GLY A 111 15.46 -18.15 2.82
C GLY A 111 15.17 -16.83 3.52
N GLN A 112 15.45 -15.69 2.89
CA GLN A 112 15.08 -14.35 3.38
C GLN A 112 13.81 -13.84 2.69
N MET A 113 13.20 -12.81 3.27
CA MET A 113 12.11 -12.06 2.68
C MET A 113 12.64 -10.75 2.09
N CYS A 114 12.13 -10.39 0.92
CA CYS A 114 12.40 -9.11 0.26
C CYS A 114 11.14 -8.50 -0.36
N GLY A 115 10.01 -9.20 -0.25
CA GLY A 115 8.76 -8.83 -0.93
C GLY A 115 8.13 -7.58 -0.34
N HIS A 116 8.30 -7.36 0.96
CA HIS A 116 7.79 -6.17 1.62
C HIS A 116 8.60 -4.95 1.17
N TYR A 117 9.94 -5.04 1.20
CA TYR A 117 10.82 -3.98 0.70
C TYR A 117 10.50 -3.64 -0.75
N THR A 118 10.49 -4.64 -1.65
CA THR A 118 10.29 -4.36 -3.07
C THR A 118 8.92 -3.74 -3.34
N GLN A 119 7.89 -4.02 -2.54
CA GLN A 119 6.59 -3.37 -2.63
C GLN A 119 6.63 -1.91 -2.13
N VAL A 120 7.30 -1.63 -1.01
CA VAL A 120 7.50 -0.26 -0.48
C VAL A 120 8.15 0.63 -1.53
N VAL A 121 9.21 0.12 -2.19
CA VAL A 121 9.99 0.88 -3.18
C VAL A 121 9.58 0.64 -4.63
N TRP A 122 8.37 0.11 -4.88
CA TRP A 122 7.93 -0.14 -6.25
C TRP A 122 7.56 1.16 -6.97
N ALA A 123 8.31 1.55 -8.00
CA ALA A 123 8.24 2.88 -8.62
C ALA A 123 6.84 3.27 -9.11
N SER A 124 6.14 2.35 -9.79
CA SER A 124 4.81 2.63 -10.35
C SER A 124 3.69 2.64 -9.31
N THR A 125 3.91 2.03 -8.14
CA THR A 125 2.94 2.03 -7.04
C THR A 125 2.92 3.40 -6.41
N HIS A 126 1.79 4.08 -6.45
CA HIS A 126 1.67 5.46 -5.99
C HIS A 126 0.43 5.72 -5.13
N GLN A 127 -0.34 4.67 -4.83
CA GLN A 127 -1.47 4.71 -3.92
C GLN A 127 -1.27 3.64 -2.85
N ILE A 128 -1.50 4.01 -1.60
CA ILE A 128 -1.47 3.11 -0.44
C ILE A 128 -2.68 3.40 0.45
N GLY A 129 -3.25 2.36 1.04
CA GLY A 129 -4.19 2.50 2.14
C GLY A 129 -4.05 1.30 3.07
N CYS A 130 -4.11 1.56 4.37
CA CYS A 130 -3.87 0.54 5.39
C CYS A 130 -4.96 0.52 6.43
N GLY A 131 -5.18 -0.66 7.03
CA GLY A 131 -6.05 -0.84 8.18
C GLY A 131 -5.38 -1.72 9.22
N SER A 132 -5.79 -1.54 10.48
CA SER A 132 -5.21 -2.29 11.60
C SER A 132 -6.28 -2.82 12.54
N LYS A 133 -5.98 -3.93 13.21
CA LYS A 133 -6.89 -4.57 14.15
C LYS A 133 -6.11 -5.17 15.30
N PHE A 134 -6.52 -4.88 16.52
CA PHE A 134 -6.15 -5.70 17.67
C PHE A 134 -6.91 -7.03 17.62
N CYS A 135 -6.17 -8.13 17.70
CA CYS A 135 -6.64 -9.49 17.60
C CYS A 135 -6.20 -10.26 18.85
N GLU A 136 -7.16 -10.72 19.65
CA GLU A 136 -6.88 -11.66 20.77
C GLU A 136 -6.17 -12.91 20.23
N LYS A 137 -6.57 -13.35 19.03
CA LYS A 137 -5.93 -14.42 18.29
C LYS A 137 -5.85 -14.06 16.81
N ILE A 138 -4.68 -14.28 16.21
CA ILE A 138 -4.49 -14.23 14.75
C ILE A 138 -4.36 -15.65 14.22
N ASP A 139 -5.25 -16.05 13.32
CA ASP A 139 -5.18 -17.35 12.67
C ASP A 139 -3.88 -17.47 11.85
N GLY A 140 -3.04 -18.45 12.21
CA GLY A 140 -1.72 -18.66 11.59
C GLY A 140 -0.53 -18.18 12.42
N LEU A 141 -0.77 -17.55 13.57
CA LEU A 141 0.25 -17.23 14.57
C LEU A 141 -0.07 -17.88 15.93
N ASP A 142 0.97 -18.30 16.64
CA ASP A 142 0.83 -18.91 17.97
C ASP A 142 0.75 -17.85 19.09
N THR A 143 1.21 -16.63 18.82
CA THR A 143 1.19 -15.52 19.77
C THR A 143 -0.19 -14.87 19.80
N GLU A 144 -0.69 -14.63 21.01
CA GLU A 144 -1.98 -13.98 21.29
C GLU A 144 -1.80 -12.47 21.53
N ASP A 145 -2.92 -11.73 21.54
CA ASP A 145 -2.98 -10.30 21.85
C ASP A 145 -2.05 -9.43 20.98
N MET A 146 -2.19 -9.58 19.66
CA MET A 146 -1.37 -8.88 18.66
C MET A 146 -2.20 -7.88 17.86
N TYR A 147 -1.55 -6.81 17.42
CA TYR A 147 -2.07 -5.97 16.35
C TYR A 147 -1.67 -6.54 14.99
N LEU A 148 -2.64 -6.68 14.09
CA LEU A 148 -2.43 -6.95 12.67
C LEU A 148 -2.58 -5.65 11.88
N LEU A 149 -1.54 -5.25 11.16
CA LEU A 149 -1.56 -4.18 10.16
C LEU A 149 -1.56 -4.79 8.76
N VAL A 150 -2.47 -4.31 7.92
CA VAL A 150 -2.56 -4.66 6.50
C VAL A 150 -2.44 -3.38 5.70
N CYS A 151 -1.54 -3.33 4.73
CA CYS A 151 -1.42 -2.23 3.77
C CYS A 151 -1.63 -2.74 2.36
N ASN A 152 -2.57 -2.15 1.62
CA ASN A 152 -2.77 -2.43 0.20
C ASN A 152 -2.21 -1.32 -0.69
N TYR A 153 -1.73 -1.74 -1.86
CA TYR A 153 -0.95 -0.90 -2.77
C TYR A 153 -1.54 -0.93 -4.18
N TYR A 154 -1.59 0.22 -4.84
CA TYR A 154 -2.04 0.30 -6.23
C TYR A 154 -1.21 1.26 -7.11
N PRO A 155 -0.96 0.89 -8.38
CA PRO A 155 -0.99 -0.47 -8.95
C PRO A 155 -0.15 -1.49 -8.14
N PRO A 156 -0.31 -2.80 -8.34
CA PRO A 156 0.42 -3.79 -7.56
C PRO A 156 1.90 -3.80 -7.94
N GLY A 157 2.77 -4.00 -6.96
CA GLY A 157 4.19 -4.22 -7.17
C GLY A 157 4.55 -5.69 -7.42
N ASN A 158 5.81 -6.03 -7.15
CA ASN A 158 6.33 -7.39 -7.10
C ASN A 158 6.04 -8.24 -8.36
N MET A 159 6.07 -7.60 -9.53
CA MET A 159 5.93 -8.31 -10.80
C MET A 159 7.09 -9.28 -11.03
N LYS A 160 6.78 -10.55 -11.28
CA LYS A 160 7.77 -11.62 -11.49
C LYS A 160 8.81 -11.23 -12.54
N GLY A 161 10.09 -11.31 -12.17
CA GLY A 161 11.22 -11.02 -13.05
C GLY A 161 11.45 -9.53 -13.34
N ARG A 162 10.83 -8.63 -12.58
CA ARG A 162 11.01 -7.18 -12.70
C ARG A 162 11.69 -6.61 -11.45
N LYS A 163 12.51 -5.58 -11.64
CA LYS A 163 13.05 -4.75 -10.56
C LYS A 163 11.97 -3.81 -10.02
N PRO A 164 12.05 -3.38 -8.76
CA PRO A 164 11.07 -2.47 -8.19
C PRO A 164 11.06 -1.10 -8.84
N TYR A 165 12.20 -0.65 -9.37
CA TYR A 165 12.34 0.64 -10.04
C TYR A 165 13.44 0.58 -11.11
N ARG A 166 13.52 1.64 -11.93
CA ARG A 166 14.59 1.80 -12.92
C ARG A 166 15.72 2.62 -12.33
N GLU A 167 16.94 2.11 -12.42
CA GLU A 167 18.13 2.79 -11.95
C GLU A 167 18.50 3.97 -12.86
N GLY A 168 18.83 5.11 -12.25
CA GLY A 168 19.36 6.30 -12.90
C GLY A 168 19.22 7.53 -12.01
N PRO A 169 19.72 8.71 -12.43
CA PRO A 169 19.61 9.92 -11.62
C PRO A 169 18.17 10.18 -11.22
N SER A 170 17.94 10.50 -9.94
CA SER A 170 16.60 10.71 -9.39
C SER A 170 15.78 11.68 -10.25
N CYS A 171 14.52 11.33 -10.50
CA CYS A 171 13.59 12.10 -11.33
C CYS A 171 13.99 12.31 -12.81
N SER A 172 15.06 11.69 -13.32
CA SER A 172 15.48 11.89 -14.72
C SER A 172 14.49 11.35 -15.75
N GLN A 173 13.52 10.52 -15.34
CA GLN A 173 12.43 10.01 -16.18
C GLN A 173 11.07 10.05 -15.47
N CYS A 174 10.76 11.15 -14.77
CA CYS A 174 9.41 11.35 -14.26
C CYS A 174 8.38 11.34 -15.42
N PRO A 175 7.22 10.68 -15.25
CA PRO A 175 6.13 10.74 -16.23
C PRO A 175 5.63 12.17 -16.47
N GLN A 176 5.00 12.39 -17.62
CA GLN A 176 4.44 13.70 -17.98
C GLN A 176 3.43 14.21 -16.93
N GLY A 177 3.43 15.52 -16.69
CA GLY A 177 2.57 16.16 -15.68
C GLY A 177 3.03 15.91 -14.23
N ARG A 178 4.31 15.57 -14.05
CA ARG A 178 4.93 15.41 -12.73
C ARG A 178 6.22 16.22 -12.61
N VAL A 179 6.44 16.75 -11.41
CA VAL A 179 7.65 17.47 -11.01
C VAL A 179 8.47 16.65 -10.02
N CYS A 180 9.77 16.93 -9.98
CA CYS A 180 10.66 16.33 -8.99
C CYS A 180 10.54 17.06 -7.65
N VAL A 181 10.15 16.33 -6.61
CA VAL A 181 10.13 16.81 -5.22
C VAL A 181 10.81 15.76 -4.37
N ASN A 182 11.93 16.12 -3.73
CA ASN A 182 12.70 15.22 -2.86
C ASN A 182 12.98 13.84 -3.49
N SER A 183 13.53 13.81 -4.71
CA SER A 183 13.82 12.58 -5.47
C SER A 183 12.59 11.76 -5.89
N LEU A 184 11.37 12.27 -5.73
CA LEU A 184 10.12 11.60 -6.12
C LEU A 184 9.39 12.39 -7.21
N CYS A 185 8.73 11.67 -8.11
CA CYS A 185 7.86 12.24 -9.14
C CYS A 185 6.47 12.50 -8.54
N GLU A 186 6.18 13.76 -8.25
CA GLU A 186 4.92 14.26 -7.69
C GLU A 186 4.04 14.87 -8.78
N ALA A 187 2.72 14.68 -8.71
CA ALA A 187 1.80 15.30 -9.66
C ALA A 187 1.92 16.84 -9.61
N GLU A 188 2.00 17.48 -10.77
CA GLU A 188 1.93 18.93 -10.84
C GLU A 188 0.57 19.39 -10.33
N VAL A 189 0.56 20.17 -9.24
CA VAL A 189 -0.63 20.92 -8.86
C VAL A 189 -0.79 22.00 -9.92
N GLY A 190 -1.71 21.77 -10.86
CA GLY A 190 -2.10 22.80 -11.80
C GLY A 190 -2.58 24.01 -10.99
N THR A 191 -1.78 25.08 -10.96
CA THR A 191 -2.33 26.40 -10.70
C THR A 191 -3.38 26.56 -11.78
N GLY A 192 -4.66 26.50 -11.43
CA GLY A 192 -5.71 26.89 -12.35
C GLY A 192 -5.40 28.30 -12.78
N GLU A 193 -4.75 28.45 -13.94
CA GLU A 193 -4.85 29.69 -14.69
C GLU A 193 -6.35 29.93 -14.85
N PRO A 194 -6.84 31.15 -14.56
CA PRO A 194 -8.22 31.47 -14.86
C PRO A 194 -8.40 31.16 -16.33
N VAL A 195 -9.29 30.22 -16.65
CA VAL A 195 -9.79 30.08 -18.01
C VAL A 195 -10.41 31.44 -18.31
N SER A 196 -9.65 32.27 -19.04
CA SER A 196 -10.14 33.49 -19.64
C SER A 196 -11.45 33.14 -20.35
N PRO A 197 -12.54 33.91 -20.18
CA PRO A 197 -13.79 33.58 -20.81
C PRO A 197 -13.54 33.46 -22.31
N PHE A 198 -13.72 32.26 -22.85
CA PHE A 198 -13.80 32.04 -24.29
C PHE A 198 -14.84 33.03 -24.82
N THR A 199 -14.37 34.04 -25.54
CA THR A 199 -15.23 34.92 -26.31
C THR A 199 -16.00 34.06 -27.29
N THR A 200 -17.31 34.27 -27.29
CA THR A 200 -18.32 33.69 -28.16
C THR A 200 -17.85 33.55 -29.61
N GLU A 201 -17.67 32.32 -30.09
CA GLU A 201 -17.55 32.02 -31.52
C GLU A 201 -18.86 31.36 -31.97
N ASP A 202 -19.67 32.18 -32.63
CA ASP A 202 -20.44 31.92 -33.85
C ASP A 202 -21.28 30.61 -33.97
N PRO A 203 -22.64 30.70 -33.99
CA PRO A 203 -23.55 29.56 -34.06
C PRO A 203 -23.79 29.03 -35.49
N THR A 204 -22.75 28.81 -36.31
CA THR A 204 -22.93 28.43 -37.73
C THR A 204 -22.40 27.05 -38.16
N LEU A 205 -22.04 26.15 -37.23
CA LEU A 205 -21.60 24.78 -37.57
C LEU A 205 -22.51 23.65 -37.07
N LEU A 206 -23.76 23.94 -36.73
CA LEU A 206 -24.76 22.95 -36.36
C LEU A 206 -25.66 22.56 -37.54
N GLU A 207 -25.10 22.21 -38.71
CA GLU A 207 -25.94 21.68 -39.82
C GLU A 207 -25.18 20.86 -40.89
N SER A 208 -24.24 20.01 -40.49
CA SER A 208 -23.90 18.79 -41.24
C SER A 208 -23.09 17.90 -40.30
N MET A 209 -23.51 16.73 -39.84
CA MET A 209 -23.82 15.56 -40.63
C MET A 209 -24.61 14.60 -39.72
N GLY A 210 -25.93 14.53 -39.90
CA GLY A 210 -26.70 13.38 -39.46
C GLY A 210 -26.70 12.35 -40.58
N THR A 211 -26.19 11.14 -40.34
CA THR A 211 -26.91 9.86 -40.56
C THR A 211 -26.02 8.62 -40.40
N ALA A 212 -26.58 7.66 -39.68
CA ALA A 212 -26.44 6.21 -39.81
C ALA A 212 -25.11 5.53 -39.42
N PHE A 213 -25.09 4.91 -38.24
CA PHE A 213 -24.52 3.56 -38.09
C PHE A 213 -25.33 2.75 -37.06
N SER A 214 -25.96 1.67 -37.54
CA SER A 214 -26.59 0.64 -36.70
C SER A 214 -25.50 -0.31 -36.13
N PRO A 215 -25.66 -0.83 -34.91
CA PRO A 215 -24.71 -1.78 -34.34
C PRO A 215 -24.93 -3.20 -34.91
N LYS A 216 -23.83 -3.86 -35.29
CA LYS A 216 -23.81 -5.31 -35.55
C LYS A 216 -23.62 -6.08 -34.22
N PRO A 217 -24.23 -7.27 -34.07
CA PRO A 217 -24.07 -8.07 -32.86
C PRO A 217 -22.74 -8.85 -32.84
N VAL A 218 -22.16 -8.96 -31.64
CA VAL A 218 -20.96 -9.73 -31.33
C VAL A 218 -21.36 -11.20 -31.06
N PRO A 219 -20.66 -12.22 -31.59
CA PRO A 219 -20.95 -13.61 -31.30
C PRO A 219 -20.30 -14.07 -29.99
N GLU A 220 -21.04 -14.87 -29.23
CA GLU A 220 -20.56 -15.68 -28.11
C GLU A 220 -19.71 -16.86 -28.61
N THR A 221 -18.57 -17.13 -27.96
CA THR A 221 -17.95 -18.45 -27.95
C THR A 221 -17.29 -18.77 -26.61
N ASN A 222 -17.95 -19.69 -25.91
CA ASN A 222 -17.50 -20.77 -25.02
C ASN A 222 -16.11 -20.79 -24.34
N LYS A 223 -16.22 -20.97 -23.02
CA LYS A 223 -15.58 -21.93 -22.10
C LYS A 223 -14.44 -22.86 -22.57
N ASP A 224 -13.59 -23.08 -21.55
CA ASP A 224 -12.60 -24.14 -21.29
C ASP A 224 -11.18 -23.92 -21.85
N MET A 225 -10.24 -23.62 -20.94
CA MET A 225 -9.16 -24.58 -20.63
C MET A 225 -8.22 -24.11 -19.49
N ASP A 226 -8.08 -25.03 -18.54
CA ASP A 226 -6.94 -25.40 -17.69
C ASP A 226 -6.18 -24.41 -16.78
N GLN A 227 -6.29 -24.78 -15.51
CA GLN A 227 -5.52 -24.41 -14.32
C GLN A 227 -4.18 -25.15 -14.28
N PRO A 228 -3.11 -24.52 -13.75
CA PRO A 228 -2.09 -25.28 -13.02
C PRO A 228 -1.96 -24.81 -11.56
N THR A 229 -2.11 -25.84 -10.73
CA THR A 229 -1.75 -26.07 -9.32
C THR A 229 -0.73 -25.15 -8.64
N ALA A 230 -1.08 -24.82 -7.40
CA ALA A 230 -0.30 -24.13 -6.39
C ALA A 230 0.97 -24.90 -5.93
N GLY A 231 2.03 -24.15 -5.65
CA GLY A 231 3.15 -24.58 -4.82
C GLY A 231 3.23 -23.67 -3.59
N ALA A 232 3.16 -24.27 -2.40
CA ALA A 232 3.25 -23.58 -1.11
C ALA A 232 4.65 -23.00 -0.86
N PRO A 233 4.79 -21.85 -0.18
CA PRO A 233 6.05 -21.48 0.45
C PRO A 233 6.08 -22.00 1.89
N GLY A 234 7.21 -22.63 2.23
CA GLY A 234 7.51 -23.18 3.54
C GLY A 234 7.75 -22.10 4.59
N THR A 235 7.44 -22.47 5.82
CA THR A 235 7.70 -21.73 7.05
C THR A 235 9.20 -21.60 7.30
N CYS A 236 9.67 -20.39 7.57
CA CYS A 236 11.00 -20.16 8.14
C CYS A 236 10.82 -19.24 9.35
N LEU A 237 10.63 -19.85 10.52
CA LEU A 237 10.66 -19.18 11.82
C LEU A 237 12.11 -18.79 12.13
N GLY A 238 12.46 -17.54 11.85
CA GLY A 238 13.66 -16.92 12.39
C GLY A 238 13.39 -16.46 13.83
N LEU A 239 13.60 -17.32 14.82
CA LEU A 239 13.71 -16.87 16.21
C LEU A 239 15.00 -16.05 16.36
N SER A 240 14.87 -14.73 16.29
CA SER A 240 15.86 -13.83 16.86
C SER A 240 15.66 -13.79 18.37
N LEU A 241 16.46 -14.58 19.11
CA LEU A 241 16.61 -14.40 20.54
C LEU A 241 17.25 -13.04 20.81
N PHE A 242 16.46 -12.05 21.22
CA PHE A 242 16.98 -10.86 21.90
C PHE A 242 16.80 -11.04 23.41
N LEU A 243 17.94 -11.12 24.08
CA LEU A 243 18.07 -11.04 25.53
C LEU A 243 17.58 -9.66 25.99
N LEU A 244 16.48 -9.61 26.73
CA LEU A 244 16.07 -8.41 27.47
C LEU A 244 17.08 -8.14 28.61
N PRO A 245 17.48 -6.89 28.86
CA PRO A 245 18.30 -6.56 30.02
C PRO A 245 17.47 -6.68 31.29
N SER A 246 17.99 -7.47 32.24
CA SER A 246 17.43 -7.71 33.56
C SER A 246 17.17 -6.41 34.32
N VAL A 247 15.91 -6.08 34.57
CA VAL A 247 15.53 -5.08 35.56
C VAL A 247 15.70 -5.72 36.94
N ILE A 248 16.82 -5.37 37.59
CA ILE A 248 17.10 -5.77 38.97
C ILE A 248 16.17 -4.95 39.90
N LEU A 249 15.15 -5.61 40.43
CA LEU A 249 14.35 -5.11 41.55
C LEU A 249 15.10 -5.38 42.85
N VAL A 250 15.82 -4.39 43.39
CA VAL A 250 16.33 -4.44 44.77
C VAL A 250 15.31 -3.75 45.66
N SER A 251 14.66 -4.54 46.51
CA SER A 251 13.95 -4.05 47.69
C SER A 251 14.64 -4.55 48.96
N LEU A 252 14.79 -3.63 49.91
CA LEU A 252 15.05 -3.75 51.34
C LEU A 252 16.46 -4.15 51.84
N LEU A 253 17.10 -3.22 52.55
CA LEU A 253 17.33 -3.31 54.02
C LEU A 253 18.13 -2.09 54.51
N LEU A 254 17.43 -1.14 55.15
CA LEU A 254 17.73 -0.38 56.38
C LEU A 254 16.85 0.87 56.47
#